data_AF-A0A2C5YQV5-F1
#
_entry.id   AF-A0A2C5YQV5-F1
#
_cell.length_a   1.000
_cell.length_b   1.000
_cell.length_c   1.000
_cell.angle_alpha   90.00
_cell.angle_beta   90.00
_cell.angle_gamma   90.00
#
_symmetry.space_group_name_H-M   'P 1'
#
loop_
_entity.id
_entity.type
_entity.pdbx_description
1 polymer ?
#
loop_
_entity_poly.entity_id
_entity_poly.type
_entity_poly.pdbx_seq_one_letter_code
_entity_poly.pdbx_strand_id
1 'polypeptide(L)'
;MTVIDRALSDATNNDIFRDFAQELLQEDPVVGPRFLRGMLNWVQHTRDHPPRDMKFSTLTVYTDQRIRDFAVDFCDAAIMLTCNISLSAAEMEPLGLLQKLYITHFSLTNDLYSYDKEVREMQKHGSALLNGVKVPQDILEVSPRAARIILRGFLWDLEPQIDKEYVRLLDAAEIGSGQARFARGMIQTLAGNMFYSATTARYAAAAA
;
A
#
# COMPACT_ATOMS: atom_id res chain seq x y z
N MET A 1 22.11 -13.34 -13.71
CA MET A 1 22.13 -12.66 -12.40
C MET A 1 20.77 -12.01 -12.20
N THR A 2 19.99 -12.47 -11.22
CA THR A 2 18.66 -11.91 -10.91
C THR A 2 18.82 -10.54 -10.25
N VAL A 3 17.78 -9.67 -10.22
CA VAL A 3 17.93 -8.37 -9.49
C VAL A 3 18.09 -8.57 -7.97
N ILE A 4 17.72 -9.74 -7.44
CA ILE A 4 18.03 -10.10 -6.05
C ILE A 4 19.53 -10.39 -5.93
N ASP A 5 20.12 -11.19 -6.83
CA ASP A 5 21.57 -11.45 -6.82
C ASP A 5 22.37 -10.16 -6.95
N ARG A 6 21.91 -9.23 -7.80
CA ARG A 6 22.50 -7.90 -7.96
C ARG A 6 22.35 -7.06 -6.70
N ALA A 7 21.17 -7.04 -6.08
CA ALA A 7 20.95 -6.28 -4.85
C ALA A 7 21.79 -6.83 -3.69
N LEU A 8 21.94 -8.16 -3.59
CA LEU A 8 22.78 -8.81 -2.58
C LEU A 8 24.28 -8.55 -2.83
N SER A 9 24.71 -8.48 -4.10
CA SER A 9 26.09 -8.08 -4.44
C SER A 9 26.35 -6.59 -4.22
N ASP A 10 25.37 -5.73 -4.47
CA ASP A 10 25.47 -4.27 -4.30
C ASP A 10 25.29 -3.86 -2.83
N ALA A 11 24.62 -4.67 -2.01
CA ALA A 11 24.45 -4.50 -0.57
C ALA A 11 25.72 -4.81 0.25
N THR A 12 26.90 -4.82 -0.38
CA THR A 12 28.19 -5.11 0.25
C THR A 12 28.48 -4.27 1.50
N ASN A 13 27.82 -3.12 1.65
CA ASN A 13 27.94 -2.21 2.80
C ASN A 13 26.68 -2.13 3.72
N ASN A 14 25.67 -2.98 3.55
CA ASN A 14 24.47 -3.00 4.40
C ASN A 14 24.17 -4.42 4.91
N ASP A 15 24.83 -4.78 6.01
CA ASP A 15 24.74 -6.12 6.60
C ASP A 15 23.32 -6.43 7.10
N ILE A 16 22.58 -5.43 7.61
CA ILE A 16 21.19 -5.61 8.08
C ILE A 16 20.29 -6.08 6.94
N PHE A 17 20.37 -5.45 5.77
CA PHE A 17 19.55 -5.86 4.63
C PHE A 17 19.95 -7.24 4.10
N ARG A 18 21.26 -7.54 4.12
CA ARG A 18 21.77 -8.85 3.69
C ARG A 18 21.26 -9.97 4.57
N ASP A 19 21.35 -9.81 5.90
CA ASP A 19 20.89 -10.78 6.88
C ASP A 19 19.37 -10.99 6.75
N PHE A 20 18.60 -9.90 6.70
CA PHE A 20 17.15 -9.96 6.46
C PHE A 20 16.80 -10.73 5.18
N ALA A 21 17.49 -10.45 4.07
CA ALA A 21 17.22 -11.10 2.80
C ALA A 21 17.59 -12.59 2.83
N GLN A 22 18.67 -12.97 3.51
CA GLN A 22 19.06 -14.37 3.67
C GLN A 22 18.06 -15.14 4.53
N GLU A 23 17.67 -14.58 5.68
CA GLU A 23 16.66 -15.19 6.57
C GLU A 23 15.34 -15.37 5.82
N LEU A 24 14.85 -14.35 5.14
CA LEU A 24 13.60 -14.42 4.38
C LEU A 24 13.63 -15.51 3.28
N LEU A 25 14.75 -15.65 2.57
CA LEU A 25 14.91 -16.67 1.53
C LEU A 25 15.02 -18.09 2.11
N GLN A 26 15.53 -18.23 3.33
CA GLN A 26 15.61 -19.50 4.05
C GLN A 26 14.24 -19.91 4.61
N GLU A 27 13.50 -18.96 5.19
CA GLU A 27 12.18 -19.20 5.79
C GLU A 27 11.11 -19.55 4.74
N ASP A 28 11.07 -18.84 3.61
CA ASP A 28 10.14 -19.14 2.52
C ASP A 28 10.82 -19.05 1.14
N PRO A 29 11.27 -20.18 0.57
CA PRO A 29 11.93 -20.19 -0.73
C PRO A 29 11.00 -19.93 -1.92
N VAL A 30 9.68 -19.88 -1.72
CA VAL A 30 8.68 -19.69 -2.78
C VAL A 30 8.21 -18.24 -2.83
N VAL A 31 7.77 -17.69 -1.71
CA VAL A 31 7.23 -16.32 -1.60
C VAL A 31 8.34 -15.33 -1.23
N GLY A 32 9.34 -15.72 -0.46
CA GLY A 32 10.46 -14.85 -0.05
C GLY A 32 11.14 -14.13 -1.22
N PRO A 33 11.47 -14.79 -2.34
CA PRO A 33 12.00 -14.12 -3.53
C PRO A 33 11.04 -13.06 -4.11
N ARG A 34 9.73 -13.30 -4.07
CA ARG A 34 8.72 -12.36 -4.58
C ARG A 34 8.62 -11.14 -3.67
N PHE A 35 8.65 -11.35 -2.36
CA PHE A 35 8.67 -10.28 -1.37
C PHE A 35 9.88 -9.37 -1.56
N LEU A 36 11.09 -9.94 -1.64
CA LEU A 36 12.31 -9.17 -1.87
C LEU A 36 12.27 -8.42 -3.19
N ARG A 37 11.75 -9.07 -4.24
CA ARG A 37 11.59 -8.43 -5.54
C ARG A 37 10.67 -7.22 -5.49
N GLY A 38 9.50 -7.36 -4.86
CA GLY A 38 8.53 -6.27 -4.71
C GLY A 38 9.14 -5.08 -3.97
N MET A 39 9.85 -5.34 -2.86
CA MET A 39 10.53 -4.29 -2.10
C MET A 39 11.61 -3.57 -2.91
N LEU A 40 12.47 -4.33 -3.61
CA LEU A 40 13.56 -3.76 -4.42
C LEU A 40 13.03 -2.98 -5.62
N ASN A 41 12.00 -3.49 -6.29
CA ASN A 41 11.32 -2.80 -7.40
C ASN A 41 10.74 -1.46 -6.93
N TRP A 42 10.08 -1.45 -5.77
CA TRP A 42 9.52 -0.23 -5.20
C TRP A 42 10.60 0.80 -4.82
N VAL A 43 11.69 0.37 -4.18
CA VAL A 43 12.82 1.25 -3.84
C VAL A 43 13.47 1.84 -5.09
N GLN A 44 13.70 1.01 -6.12
CA GLN A 44 14.28 1.46 -7.38
C GLN A 44 13.34 2.45 -8.08
N HIS A 45 12.05 2.12 -8.19
CA HIS A 45 11.05 2.98 -8.80
C HIS A 45 10.99 4.36 -8.14
N THR A 46 10.96 4.41 -6.80
CA THR A 46 10.90 5.66 -6.03
C THR A 46 12.17 6.51 -6.20
N ARG A 47 13.33 5.87 -6.41
CA ARG A 47 14.60 6.57 -6.70
C ARG A 47 14.62 7.15 -8.11
N ASP A 48 14.14 6.40 -9.09
CA ASP A 48 14.13 6.81 -10.49
C ASP A 48 13.04 7.87 -10.76
N HIS A 49 11.94 7.81 -10.00
CA HIS A 49 10.78 8.68 -10.14
C HIS A 49 10.47 9.36 -8.78
N PRO A 50 11.35 10.25 -8.29
CA PRO A 50 11.11 10.92 -7.02
C PRO A 50 9.79 11.71 -7.10
N PRO A 51 8.98 11.71 -6.02
CA PRO A 51 7.75 12.48 -5.94
C PRO A 51 7.97 13.93 -6.39
N ARG A 52 7.11 14.39 -7.31
CA ARG A 52 7.06 15.79 -7.75
C ARG A 52 5.71 16.37 -7.39
N ASP A 53 5.62 17.69 -7.26
CA ASP A 53 4.32 18.33 -7.08
C ASP A 53 3.46 18.08 -8.30
N MET A 54 2.29 17.48 -8.08
CA MET A 54 1.31 17.16 -9.12
C MET A 54 -0.05 17.71 -8.73
N LYS A 55 -0.79 18.16 -9.74
CA LYS A 55 -2.19 18.56 -9.59
C LYS A 55 -3.08 17.48 -10.18
N PHE A 56 -4.10 17.11 -9.43
CA PHE A 56 -5.06 16.09 -9.82
C PHE A 56 -6.41 16.75 -10.09
N SER A 57 -7.06 16.36 -11.19
CA SER A 57 -8.39 16.87 -11.55
C SER A 57 -9.51 16.19 -10.77
N THR A 58 -9.28 14.96 -10.30
CA THR A 58 -10.21 14.19 -9.47
C THR A 58 -9.47 13.31 -8.47
N LEU A 59 -10.15 12.87 -7.41
CA LEU A 59 -9.61 11.88 -6.49
C LEU A 59 -9.37 10.53 -7.17
N THR A 60 -10.18 10.15 -8.18
CA THR A 60 -9.99 8.91 -8.94
C THR A 60 -8.68 8.92 -9.74
N VAL A 61 -8.34 10.03 -10.40
CA VAL A 61 -7.06 10.17 -11.12
C VAL A 61 -5.89 10.08 -10.15
N TYR A 62 -6.04 10.68 -8.96
CA TYR A 62 -5.05 10.52 -7.89
C TYR A 62 -4.90 9.06 -7.46
N THR A 63 -5.98 8.37 -7.14
CA THR A 63 -5.91 6.97 -6.68
C THR A 63 -5.39 6.03 -7.76
N ASP A 64 -5.77 6.21 -9.02
CA ASP A 64 -5.27 5.38 -10.12
C ASP A 64 -3.75 5.55 -10.32
N GLN A 65 -3.20 6.76 -10.10
CA GLN A 65 -1.77 6.96 -10.04
C GLN A 65 -1.16 6.37 -8.77
N ARG A 66 -1.75 6.64 -7.60
CA ARG A 66 -1.26 6.21 -6.29
C ARG A 66 -1.10 4.70 -6.21
N ILE A 67 -2.03 3.94 -6.78
CA ILE A 67 -2.01 2.48 -6.82
C ILE A 67 -0.87 1.95 -7.70
N ARG A 68 -0.49 2.69 -8.76
CA ARG A 68 0.65 2.36 -9.63
C ARG A 68 1.99 2.74 -8.98
N ASP A 69 2.00 3.79 -8.18
CA ASP A 69 3.19 4.29 -7.46
C ASP A 69 3.58 3.42 -6.25
N PHE A 70 2.82 2.36 -5.93
CA PHE A 70 2.96 1.63 -4.66
C PHE A 70 3.60 0.25 -4.74
N ALA A 71 4.12 -0.12 -3.56
CA ALA A 71 4.60 -1.43 -3.12
C ALA A 71 3.51 -2.54 -3.14
N VAL A 72 2.59 -2.57 -4.11
CA VAL A 72 1.49 -3.55 -4.20
C VAL A 72 2.05 -4.96 -4.20
N ASP A 73 3.03 -5.23 -5.07
CA ASP A 73 3.74 -6.52 -5.13
C ASP A 73 4.35 -6.92 -3.77
N PHE A 74 4.86 -5.94 -3.03
CA PHE A 74 5.42 -6.16 -1.70
C PHE A 74 4.34 -6.42 -0.66
N CYS A 75 3.24 -5.66 -0.67
CA CYS A 75 2.11 -5.86 0.25
C CYS A 75 1.43 -7.22 0.01
N ASP A 76 1.23 -7.60 -1.23
CA ASP A 76 0.65 -8.90 -1.58
C ASP A 76 1.58 -10.04 -1.18
N ALA A 77 2.88 -9.91 -1.47
CA ALA A 77 3.86 -10.89 -1.03
C ALA A 77 3.94 -10.98 0.51
N ALA A 78 3.75 -9.86 1.23
CA ALA A 78 3.69 -9.85 2.68
C ALA A 78 2.48 -10.63 3.22
N ILE A 79 1.30 -10.44 2.62
CA ILE A 79 0.11 -11.22 2.95
C ILE A 79 0.36 -12.70 2.63
N MET A 80 0.96 -12.99 1.46
CA MET A 80 1.26 -14.37 1.07
C MET A 80 2.19 -15.08 2.06
N LEU A 81 3.29 -14.42 2.42
CA LEU A 81 4.28 -14.89 3.38
C LEU A 81 3.65 -15.14 4.75
N THR A 82 2.93 -14.15 5.29
CA THR A 82 2.36 -14.21 6.64
C THR A 82 1.18 -15.18 6.75
N CYS A 83 0.46 -15.43 5.65
CA CYS A 83 -0.63 -16.39 5.61
C CYS A 83 -0.20 -17.80 5.18
N ASN A 84 1.08 -18.00 4.86
CA ASN A 84 1.66 -19.22 4.31
C ASN A 84 0.87 -19.72 3.08
N ILE A 85 0.75 -18.86 2.08
CA ILE A 85 0.05 -19.11 0.82
C ILE A 85 0.89 -18.65 -0.35
N SER A 86 0.78 -19.32 -1.49
CA SER A 86 1.40 -18.89 -2.75
C SER A 86 0.35 -18.96 -3.84
N LEU A 87 0.02 -17.81 -4.42
CA LEU A 87 -0.90 -17.71 -5.55
C LEU A 87 -0.12 -17.40 -6.84
N SER A 88 -0.46 -18.06 -7.92
CA SER A 88 -0.02 -17.72 -9.27
C SER A 88 -0.71 -16.44 -9.76
N ALA A 89 -0.20 -15.85 -10.85
CA ALA A 89 -0.86 -14.71 -11.48
C ALA A 89 -2.30 -15.03 -11.93
N ALA A 90 -2.56 -16.26 -12.37
CA ALA A 90 -3.90 -16.72 -12.76
C ALA A 90 -4.83 -16.84 -11.55
N GLU A 91 -4.32 -17.28 -10.40
CA GLU A 91 -5.11 -17.34 -9.15
C GLU A 91 -5.33 -15.94 -8.54
N MET A 92 -4.49 -14.95 -8.87
CA MET A 92 -4.68 -13.57 -8.44
C MET A 92 -5.73 -12.83 -9.29
N GLU A 93 -5.95 -13.24 -10.54
CA GLU A 93 -6.82 -12.52 -11.48
C GLU A 93 -8.27 -12.34 -10.96
N PRO A 94 -8.94 -13.38 -10.42
CA PRO A 94 -10.29 -13.22 -9.87
C PRO A 94 -10.37 -12.25 -8.68
N LEU A 95 -9.24 -11.99 -8.01
CA LEU A 95 -9.16 -11.11 -6.85
C LEU A 95 -8.92 -9.63 -7.24
N GLY A 96 -8.77 -9.33 -8.53
CA GLY A 96 -8.32 -8.01 -9.00
C GLY A 96 -9.17 -6.84 -8.55
N LEU A 97 -10.51 -6.98 -8.51
CA LEU A 97 -11.38 -5.92 -8.01
C LEU A 97 -11.21 -5.71 -6.50
N LEU A 98 -11.20 -6.79 -5.72
CA LEU A 98 -10.98 -6.73 -4.28
C LEU A 98 -9.60 -6.12 -3.97
N GLN A 99 -8.57 -6.52 -4.71
CA GLN A 99 -7.22 -5.98 -4.58
C GLN A 99 -7.19 -4.48 -4.88
N LYS A 100 -7.86 -4.01 -5.95
CA LYS A 100 -7.97 -2.58 -6.26
C LYS A 100 -8.64 -1.80 -5.13
N LEU A 101 -9.75 -2.31 -4.59
CA LEU A 101 -10.45 -1.67 -3.47
C LEU A 101 -9.58 -1.64 -2.19
N TYR A 102 -8.95 -2.77 -1.87
CA TYR A 102 -8.00 -2.92 -0.77
C TYR A 102 -6.87 -1.89 -0.84
N ILE A 103 -6.15 -1.81 -1.96
CA ILE A 103 -5.01 -0.91 -2.07
C ILE A 103 -5.43 0.56 -2.09
N THR A 104 -6.61 0.87 -2.65
CA THR A 104 -7.20 2.21 -2.58
C THR A 104 -7.45 2.62 -1.14
N HIS A 105 -8.16 1.77 -0.39
CA HIS A 105 -8.47 2.02 1.01
C HIS A 105 -7.20 2.13 1.87
N PHE A 106 -6.25 1.22 1.68
CA PHE A 106 -4.96 1.21 2.37
C PHE A 106 -4.21 2.53 2.17
N SER A 107 -4.11 2.99 0.91
CA SER A 107 -3.40 4.21 0.53
C SER A 107 -4.09 5.46 1.09
N LEU A 108 -5.41 5.59 0.93
CA LEU A 108 -6.14 6.75 1.42
C LEU A 108 -6.19 6.82 2.95
N THR A 109 -6.18 5.66 3.63
CA THR A 109 -6.01 5.60 5.08
C THR A 109 -4.63 6.16 5.47
N ASN A 110 -3.57 5.74 4.77
CA ASN A 110 -2.23 6.27 5.00
C ASN A 110 -2.23 7.81 4.86
N ASP A 111 -2.71 8.30 3.72
CA ASP A 111 -2.73 9.72 3.40
C ASP A 111 -3.50 10.55 4.45
N LEU A 112 -4.65 10.04 4.92
CA LEU A 112 -5.48 10.70 5.93
C LEU A 112 -4.72 10.93 7.25
N TYR A 113 -3.97 9.93 7.72
CA TYR A 113 -3.25 10.01 8.99
C TYR A 113 -1.85 10.60 8.84
N SER A 114 -1.21 10.46 7.67
CA SER A 114 0.14 10.98 7.40
C SER A 114 0.15 12.46 6.99
N TYR A 115 -0.99 13.05 6.64
CA TYR A 115 -1.06 14.41 6.07
C TYR A 115 -0.27 15.46 6.85
N ASP A 116 -0.45 15.57 8.18
CA ASP A 116 0.26 16.58 8.96
C ASP A 116 1.78 16.37 8.96
N LYS A 117 2.20 15.10 8.98
CA LYS A 117 3.62 14.71 8.90
C LYS A 117 4.19 15.14 7.56
N GLU A 118 3.48 14.87 6.47
CA GLU A 118 3.92 15.21 5.11
C GLU A 118 3.92 16.72 4.85
N VAL A 119 2.96 17.47 5.42
CA VAL A 119 2.96 18.95 5.38
C VAL A 119 4.19 19.51 6.09
N ARG A 120 4.54 18.98 7.28
CA ARG A 120 5.75 19.39 8.01
C ARG A 120 7.03 19.07 7.23
N GLU A 121 7.10 17.89 6.60
CA GLU A 121 8.22 17.51 5.74
C GLU A 121 8.34 18.44 4.53
N MET A 122 7.22 18.78 3.87
CA MET A 122 7.19 19.75 2.77
C MET A 122 7.71 21.12 3.23
N GLN A 123 7.23 21.63 4.36
CA GLN A 123 7.65 22.93 4.89
C GLN A 123 9.14 22.97 5.28
N LYS A 124 9.65 21.86 5.85
CA LYS A 124 11.02 21.80 6.37
C LYS A 124 12.06 21.44 5.31
N HIS A 125 11.69 20.61 4.35
CA HIS A 125 12.62 20.00 3.40
C HIS A 125 12.27 20.27 1.94
N GLY A 126 11.15 20.95 1.65
CA GLY A 126 10.68 21.20 0.29
C GLY A 126 10.25 19.93 -0.45
N SER A 127 9.91 18.86 0.28
CA SER A 127 9.41 17.62 -0.32
C SER A 127 8.03 17.81 -0.96
N ALA A 128 7.77 17.14 -2.07
CA ALA A 128 6.45 17.18 -2.71
C ALA A 128 5.35 16.63 -1.78
N LEU A 129 4.16 17.25 -1.82
CA LEU A 129 2.99 16.82 -1.04
C LEU A 129 1.98 16.07 -1.94
N LEU A 130 2.25 14.78 -2.17
CA LEU A 130 1.38 13.88 -2.93
C LEU A 130 0.44 13.10 -2.00
N ASN A 131 -0.63 13.73 -1.54
CA ASN A 131 -1.50 13.19 -0.50
C ASN A 131 -2.99 13.29 -0.85
N GLY A 132 -3.76 12.23 -0.62
CA GLY A 132 -5.20 12.16 -0.88
C GLY A 132 -6.06 13.20 -0.16
N VAL A 133 -5.59 13.83 0.93
CA VAL A 133 -6.27 14.96 1.58
C VAL A 133 -6.08 16.26 0.77
N LYS A 134 -4.90 16.46 0.17
CA LYS A 134 -4.58 17.65 -0.62
C LYS A 134 -5.43 17.76 -1.88
N VAL A 135 -5.82 16.63 -2.45
CA VAL A 135 -6.62 16.57 -3.69
C VAL A 135 -8.00 17.23 -3.54
N PRO A 136 -8.90 16.78 -2.64
CA PRO A 136 -10.18 17.46 -2.43
C PRO A 136 -10.01 18.86 -1.84
N GLN A 137 -8.94 19.13 -1.09
CA GLN A 137 -8.62 20.47 -0.62
C GLN A 137 -8.45 21.44 -1.82
N ASP A 138 -7.68 21.03 -2.82
CA ASP A 138 -7.38 21.85 -4.00
C ASP A 138 -8.57 21.96 -4.96
N ILE A 139 -9.26 20.84 -5.20
CA ILE A 139 -10.38 20.80 -6.16
C ILE A 139 -11.58 21.60 -5.65
N LEU A 140 -11.86 21.53 -4.35
CA LEU A 140 -13.05 22.14 -3.75
C LEU A 140 -12.75 23.45 -3.02
N GLU A 141 -11.48 23.88 -3.00
CA GLU A 141 -11.02 25.09 -2.32
C GLU A 141 -11.44 25.16 -0.84
N VAL A 142 -11.40 24.01 -0.16
CA VAL A 142 -11.82 23.88 1.25
C VAL A 142 -10.64 23.84 2.20
N SER A 143 -10.92 24.03 3.50
CA SER A 143 -9.90 23.85 4.53
C SER A 143 -9.37 22.40 4.59
N PRO A 144 -8.12 22.17 5.06
CA PRO A 144 -7.59 20.82 5.30
C PRO A 144 -8.50 19.97 6.18
N ARG A 145 -9.17 20.57 7.19
CA ARG A 145 -10.14 19.88 8.04
C ARG A 145 -11.32 19.35 7.24
N ALA A 146 -11.91 20.18 6.39
CA ALA A 146 -13.02 19.77 5.54
C ALA A 146 -12.59 18.69 4.53
N ALA A 147 -11.42 18.84 3.92
CA ALA A 147 -10.85 17.85 3.02
C ALA A 147 -10.66 16.46 3.69
N ARG A 148 -10.21 16.41 4.95
CA ARG A 148 -10.13 15.13 5.71
C ARG A 148 -11.48 14.50 5.98
N ILE A 149 -12.51 15.32 6.26
CA ILE A 149 -13.88 14.80 6.45
C ILE A 149 -14.38 14.18 5.15
N ILE A 150 -14.13 14.84 4.02
CA ILE A 150 -14.47 14.32 2.69
C ILE A 150 -13.74 13.00 2.44
N LEU A 151 -12.43 12.94 2.68
CA LEU A 151 -11.64 11.72 2.47
C LEU A 151 -12.09 10.56 3.38
N ARG A 152 -12.49 10.85 4.62
CA ARG A 152 -13.12 9.84 5.50
C ARG A 152 -14.45 9.32 4.93
N GLY A 153 -15.26 10.20 4.33
CA GLY A 153 -16.48 9.80 3.62
C GLY A 153 -16.19 8.82 2.48
N PHE A 154 -15.11 9.05 1.71
CA PHE A 154 -14.67 8.11 0.68
C PHE A 154 -14.24 6.76 1.25
N LEU A 155 -13.51 6.73 2.37
CA LEU A 155 -13.13 5.47 3.04
C LEU A 155 -14.37 4.69 3.50
N TRP A 156 -15.35 5.37 4.10
CA TRP A 156 -16.62 4.75 4.50
C TRP A 156 -17.45 4.23 3.33
N ASP A 157 -17.32 4.79 2.13
CA ASP A 157 -17.97 4.27 0.93
C ASP A 157 -17.23 3.06 0.34
N LEU A 158 -15.91 2.97 0.53
CA LEU A 158 -15.10 1.82 0.09
C LEU A 158 -15.34 0.57 0.94
N GLU A 159 -15.53 0.71 2.25
CA GLU A 159 -15.70 -0.42 3.18
C GLU A 159 -16.87 -1.36 2.77
N PRO A 160 -18.10 -0.87 2.47
CA PRO A 160 -19.17 -1.73 1.96
C PRO A 160 -18.90 -2.33 0.57
N GLN A 161 -18.15 -1.64 -0.29
CA GLN A 161 -17.77 -2.19 -1.60
C GLN A 161 -16.80 -3.37 -1.45
N ILE A 162 -15.86 -3.27 -0.52
CA ILE A 162 -14.92 -4.35 -0.16
C ILE A 162 -15.69 -5.55 0.38
N ASP A 163 -16.62 -5.32 1.31
CA ASP A 163 -17.45 -6.40 1.89
C ASP A 163 -18.28 -7.09 0.81
N LYS A 164 -19.00 -6.32 -0.02
CA LYS A 164 -19.81 -6.85 -1.12
C LYS A 164 -18.99 -7.70 -2.08
N GLU A 165 -17.79 -7.24 -2.45
CA GLU A 165 -16.91 -7.98 -3.35
C GLU A 165 -16.36 -9.25 -2.69
N TYR A 166 -15.99 -9.19 -1.42
CA TYR A 166 -15.55 -10.36 -0.66
C TYR A 166 -16.64 -11.43 -0.58
N VAL A 167 -17.88 -11.04 -0.25
CA VAL A 167 -19.03 -11.96 -0.22
C VAL A 167 -19.30 -12.54 -1.59
N ARG A 168 -19.29 -11.72 -2.65
CA ARG A 168 -19.46 -12.18 -4.04
C ARG A 168 -18.46 -13.28 -4.41
N LEU A 169 -17.18 -13.08 -4.08
CA LEU A 169 -16.13 -14.05 -4.37
C LEU A 169 -16.35 -15.40 -3.65
N LEU A 170 -16.80 -15.36 -2.39
CA LEU A 170 -17.08 -16.56 -1.62
C LEU A 170 -18.33 -17.31 -2.12
N ASP A 171 -19.42 -16.59 -2.39
CA ASP A 171 -20.71 -17.19 -2.75
C ASP A 171 -20.72 -17.79 -4.15
N ALA A 172 -19.99 -17.16 -5.09
CA ALA A 172 -19.91 -17.64 -6.46
C ALA A 172 -19.03 -18.90 -6.62
N ALA A 173 -18.38 -19.36 -5.54
CA ALA A 173 -17.35 -20.41 -5.56
C ALA A 173 -16.26 -20.15 -6.64
N GLU A 174 -16.03 -18.88 -6.97
CA GLU A 174 -15.06 -18.44 -7.97
C GLU A 174 -13.61 -18.61 -7.50
N ILE A 175 -13.41 -18.77 -6.18
CA ILE A 175 -12.10 -18.81 -5.55
C ILE A 175 -11.89 -20.05 -4.68
N GLY A 176 -10.68 -20.61 -4.76
CA GLY A 176 -10.22 -21.69 -3.89
C GLY A 176 -9.87 -21.23 -2.47
N SER A 177 -9.55 -22.18 -1.59
CA SER A 177 -9.24 -21.91 -0.18
C SER A 177 -8.04 -20.97 0.03
N GLY A 178 -7.01 -21.07 -0.82
CA GLY A 178 -5.84 -20.18 -0.80
C GLY A 178 -6.20 -18.74 -1.14
N GLN A 179 -6.99 -18.53 -2.19
CA GLN A 179 -7.51 -17.23 -2.59
C GLN A 179 -8.44 -16.64 -1.53
N ALA A 180 -9.32 -17.45 -0.92
CA ALA A 180 -10.20 -17.00 0.16
C ALA A 180 -9.42 -16.56 1.41
N ARG A 181 -8.32 -17.26 1.73
CA ARG A 181 -7.40 -16.86 2.81
C ARG A 181 -6.68 -15.56 2.46
N PHE A 182 -6.19 -15.40 1.23
CA PHE A 182 -5.58 -14.15 0.76
C PHE A 182 -6.55 -12.97 0.85
N ALA A 183 -7.79 -13.16 0.37
CA ALA A 183 -8.85 -12.16 0.42
C ALA A 183 -9.16 -11.69 1.84
N ARG A 184 -9.21 -12.63 2.79
CA ARG A 184 -9.33 -12.29 4.22
C ARG A 184 -8.12 -11.52 4.74
N GLY A 185 -6.90 -11.89 4.31
CA GLY A 185 -5.67 -11.20 4.66
C GLY A 185 -5.66 -9.73 4.21
N MET A 186 -6.19 -9.44 3.02
CA MET A 186 -6.37 -8.06 2.55
C MET A 186 -7.26 -7.25 3.51
N ILE A 187 -8.41 -7.79 3.91
CA ILE A 187 -9.34 -7.12 4.83
C ILE A 187 -8.71 -6.90 6.22
N GLN A 188 -8.03 -7.92 6.76
CA GLN A 188 -7.35 -7.82 8.05
C GLN A 188 -6.24 -6.76 8.03
N THR A 189 -5.55 -6.62 6.89
CA THR A 189 -4.52 -5.60 6.68
C THR A 189 -5.12 -4.19 6.74
N LEU A 190 -6.33 -3.97 6.24
CA LEU A 190 -7.02 -2.68 6.34
C LEU A 190 -7.31 -2.29 7.79
N ALA A 191 -7.86 -3.22 8.56
CA ALA A 191 -8.14 -3.01 9.98
C ALA A 191 -6.85 -2.70 10.75
N GLY A 192 -5.78 -3.46 10.50
CA GLY A 192 -4.47 -3.22 11.10
C GLY A 192 -3.88 -1.87 10.71
N ASN A 193 -3.95 -1.50 9.43
CA ASN A 193 -3.46 -0.22 8.92
C ASN A 193 -4.20 0.96 9.54
N MET A 194 -5.53 0.90 9.66
CA MET A 194 -6.32 1.93 10.31
C MET A 194 -5.95 2.10 11.79
N PHE A 195 -5.90 0.99 12.54
CA PHE A 195 -5.57 1.04 13.96
C PHE A 195 -4.16 1.57 14.17
N TYR A 196 -3.17 1.01 13.48
CA TYR A 196 -1.79 1.47 13.55
C TYR A 196 -1.66 2.94 13.18
N SER A 197 -2.29 3.39 12.09
CA SER A 197 -2.21 4.78 11.64
C SER A 197 -2.85 5.75 12.64
N ALA A 198 -3.93 5.34 13.33
CA ALA A 198 -4.55 6.16 14.36
C ALA A 198 -3.69 6.28 15.63
N THR A 199 -2.85 5.28 15.95
CA THR A 199 -2.15 5.20 17.24
C THR A 199 -0.63 5.38 17.15
N THR A 200 -0.04 5.35 15.96
CA THR A 200 1.42 5.39 15.81
C THR A 200 2.01 6.75 16.14
N ALA A 201 3.10 6.75 16.90
CA ALA A 201 3.90 7.94 17.19
C ALA A 201 4.40 8.63 15.90
N ARG A 202 4.58 7.85 14.81
CA ARG A 202 5.00 8.35 13.50
C ARG A 202 4.08 9.46 12.97
N TYR A 203 2.78 9.37 13.21
CA TYR A 203 1.80 10.36 12.77
C TYR A 203 1.38 11.28 13.90
N ALA A 204 1.23 10.76 15.13
CA ALA A 204 0.82 11.55 16.28
C ALA A 204 1.79 12.71 16.60
N ALA A 205 3.10 12.51 16.46
CA ALA A 205 4.09 13.55 16.70
C ALA A 205 3.95 14.76 15.75
N ALA A 206 3.34 14.55 14.58
CA ALA A 206 3.06 15.60 13.62
C ALA A 206 1.68 16.28 13.82
N ALA A 207 0.79 15.68 14.62
CA ALA A 207 -0.52 16.22 14.92
C ALA A 207 -0.56 17.05 16.22
N ALA A 208 0.46 16.91 17.07
CA ALA A 208 0.68 17.69 18.29
C ALA A 208 1.33 19.04 18.01
#